data_AF-A0A382IA41-F1
#
_entry.id   AF-A0A382IA41-F1
#
_cell.length_a   1.000
_cell.length_b   1.000
_cell.length_c   1.000
_cell.angle_alpha   90.00
_cell.angle_beta   90.00
_cell.angle_gamma   90.00
#
_symmetry.space_group_name_H-M   'P 1'
#
loop_
_entity.id
_entity.type
_entity.pdbx_description
1 polymer ?
#
loop_
_entity_poly.entity_id
_entity_poly.type
_entity_poly.pdbx_seq_one_letter_code
_entity_poly.pdbx_strand_id
1 'polypeptide(L)'
;TTDATSLDSVEVRQYRNVNRAYYQIVDEMIGELVALVDEETYVFVLSDHGFELQEEPNYFHHKTGPPGLLAMIGPAIVKQTSGQVPAHIFDIAPTLLYALGLPVAEDMSGRVLVDGFSAAFKERYAVEKIASYDELRSGRHQGGQMQVASDGASQSAVQRLKALGYIE
;
A
#
# COMPACT_ATOMS: atom_id res chain seq x y z
N THR A 1 -3.00 -13.23 -33.43
CA THR A 1 -3.42 -14.62 -33.15
C THR A 1 -2.18 -15.36 -32.70
N THR A 2 -1.83 -15.20 -31.43
CA THR A 2 -0.63 -15.80 -30.86
C THR A 2 -1.06 -17.07 -30.17
N ASP A 3 -0.40 -18.15 -30.54
CA ASP A 3 -0.77 -19.55 -30.36
C ASP A 3 -0.61 -19.93 -28.89
N ALA A 4 -1.71 -20.18 -28.18
CA ALA A 4 -1.76 -20.54 -26.75
C ALA A 4 -1.27 -21.98 -26.48
N THR A 5 -0.34 -22.49 -27.28
CA THR A 5 -0.11 -23.94 -27.43
C THR A 5 1.27 -24.41 -26.94
N SER A 6 2.04 -23.60 -26.19
CA SER A 6 3.33 -24.04 -25.63
C SER A 6 3.37 -24.25 -24.11
N LEU A 7 2.29 -23.97 -23.37
CA LEU A 7 2.27 -24.13 -21.89
C LEU A 7 1.77 -25.49 -21.40
N ASP A 8 1.83 -26.55 -22.22
CA ASP A 8 1.47 -27.91 -21.81
C ASP A 8 2.69 -28.72 -21.32
N SER A 9 3.60 -28.07 -20.60
CA SER A 9 4.71 -28.75 -19.95
C SER A 9 4.20 -29.52 -18.72
N VAL A 10 4.87 -30.64 -18.39
CA VAL A 10 4.61 -31.41 -17.16
C VAL A 10 4.69 -30.50 -15.93
N GLU A 11 5.63 -29.55 -15.94
CA GLU A 11 5.83 -28.57 -14.88
C GLU A 11 4.65 -27.61 -14.73
N VAL A 12 4.11 -27.05 -15.82
CA VAL A 12 2.92 -26.19 -15.75
C VAL A 12 1.73 -26.95 -15.18
N ARG A 13 1.50 -28.19 -15.63
CA ARG A 13 0.42 -29.03 -15.06
C ARG A 13 0.64 -29.35 -13.58
N GLN A 14 1.88 -29.58 -13.16
CA GLN A 14 2.24 -29.88 -11.78
C GLN A 14 2.08 -28.67 -10.86
N TYR A 15 2.43 -27.47 -11.33
CA TYR A 15 2.51 -26.27 -10.48
C TYR A 15 1.40 -25.23 -10.70
N ARG A 16 0.48 -25.42 -11.67
CA ARG A 16 -0.62 -24.46 -11.97
C ARG A 16 -1.45 -24.01 -10.75
N ASN A 17 -1.53 -24.85 -9.72
CA ASN A 17 -2.32 -24.60 -8.53
C ASN A 17 -1.51 -24.06 -7.35
N VAL A 18 -0.18 -24.00 -7.43
CA VAL A 18 0.67 -23.58 -6.30
C VAL A 18 0.36 -22.15 -5.88
N ASN A 19 0.29 -21.21 -6.82
CA ASN A 19 -0.04 -19.82 -6.51
C ASN A 19 -1.41 -19.70 -5.85
N ARG A 20 -2.41 -20.44 -6.36
CA ARG A 20 -3.75 -20.46 -5.77
C ARG A 20 -3.72 -21.02 -4.35
N ALA A 21 -3.06 -22.15 -4.13
CA ALA A 21 -2.94 -22.77 -2.81
C ALA A 21 -2.20 -21.86 -1.82
N TYR A 22 -1.14 -21.18 -2.27
CA TYR A 22 -0.43 -20.20 -1.47
C TYR A 22 -1.34 -19.05 -1.04
N TYR A 23 -2.10 -18.45 -1.97
CA TYR A 23 -3.04 -17.39 -1.61
C TYR A 23 -4.18 -17.86 -0.71
N GLN A 24 -4.61 -19.13 -0.80
CA GLN A 24 -5.56 -19.71 0.15
C GLN A 24 -4.98 -19.80 1.57
N ILE A 25 -3.71 -20.18 1.70
CA ILE A 25 -3.03 -20.19 3.01
C ILE A 25 -2.90 -18.77 3.56
N VAL A 26 -2.53 -17.79 2.72
CA VAL A 26 -2.45 -16.39 3.14
C VAL A 26 -3.82 -15.86 3.57
N ASP A 27 -4.89 -16.20 2.85
CA ASP A 27 -6.27 -15.83 3.20
C ASP A 27 -6.69 -16.43 4.55
N GLU A 28 -6.36 -17.70 4.81
CA GLU A 28 -6.58 -18.35 6.11
C GLU A 28 -5.84 -17.62 7.24
N MET A 29 -4.57 -17.28 7.03
CA MET A 29 -3.76 -16.52 8.02
C MET A 29 -4.33 -15.11 8.28
N ILE A 30 -4.80 -14.42 7.24
CA ILE A 30 -5.48 -13.13 7.39
C ILE A 30 -6.77 -13.31 8.20
N GLY A 31 -7.54 -14.36 7.91
CA GLY A 31 -8.76 -14.70 8.65
C GLY A 31 -8.49 -14.93 10.14
N GLU A 32 -7.41 -15.64 10.49
CA GLU A 32 -6.98 -15.82 11.87
C GLU A 32 -6.64 -14.49 12.56
N LEU A 33 -5.90 -13.59 11.88
CA LEU A 33 -5.58 -12.26 12.42
C LEU A 33 -6.83 -11.41 12.63
N VAL A 34 -7.74 -11.40 11.66
CA VAL A 34 -9.01 -10.65 11.74
C VAL A 34 -9.89 -11.18 12.88
N ALA A 35 -9.87 -12.48 13.16
CA ALA A 35 -10.62 -13.08 14.26
C ALA A 35 -10.08 -12.71 15.66
N LEU A 36 -8.84 -12.22 15.76
CA LEU A 36 -8.20 -11.84 17.03
C LEU A 36 -8.39 -10.37 17.41
N VAL A 37 -8.79 -9.51 16.46
CA VAL A 37 -8.98 -8.08 16.70
C VAL A 37 -10.43 -7.77 17.07
N ASP A 38 -10.63 -6.66 17.80
CA ASP A 38 -11.97 -6.19 18.16
C ASP A 38 -12.64 -5.38 17.05
N GLU A 39 -13.92 -5.04 17.23
CA GLU A 39 -14.70 -4.26 16.26
C GLU A 39 -14.23 -2.80 16.12
N GLU A 40 -13.40 -2.31 17.06
CA GLU A 40 -12.82 -0.96 17.05
C GLU A 40 -11.47 -0.89 16.31
N THR A 41 -10.96 -2.03 15.84
CA THR A 41 -9.68 -2.14 15.16
C THR A 41 -9.83 -1.99 13.65
N TYR A 42 -8.98 -1.14 13.06
CA TYR A 42 -8.83 -1.07 11.61
C TYR A 42 -7.81 -2.09 11.10
N VAL A 43 -8.20 -2.87 10.10
CA VAL A 43 -7.34 -3.82 9.39
C VAL A 43 -7.26 -3.42 7.92
N PHE A 44 -6.03 -3.25 7.44
CA PHE A 44 -5.73 -2.92 6.04
C PHE A 44 -4.86 -4.04 5.47
N VAL A 45 -5.35 -4.70 4.43
CA VAL A 45 -4.60 -5.71 3.67
C VAL A 45 -4.28 -5.11 2.30
N LEU A 46 -3.00 -5.08 1.94
CA LEU A 46 -2.57 -4.44 0.70
C LEU A 46 -1.46 -5.19 -0.02
N SER A 47 -1.45 -5.04 -1.34
CA SER A 47 -0.35 -5.35 -2.24
C SER A 47 -0.14 -4.12 -3.11
N ASP A 48 1.07 -3.58 -3.17
CA ASP A 48 1.38 -2.36 -3.94
C ASP A 48 1.27 -2.58 -5.45
N HIS A 49 1.55 -3.80 -5.91
CA HIS A 49 1.40 -4.21 -7.30
C HIS A 49 0.95 -5.67 -7.42
N GLY A 50 0.39 -6.03 -8.58
CA GLY A 50 0.26 -7.41 -9.01
C GLY A 50 1.53 -7.92 -9.69
N PHE A 51 1.48 -9.17 -10.16
CA PHE A 51 2.51 -9.73 -11.02
C PHE A 51 1.88 -10.49 -12.19
N GLU A 52 2.60 -10.55 -13.29
CA GLU A 52 2.24 -11.34 -14.46
C GLU A 52 3.46 -12.15 -14.92
N LEU A 53 3.19 -13.32 -15.49
CA LEU A 53 4.24 -14.15 -16.10
C LEU A 53 4.56 -13.56 -17.48
N GLN A 54 5.80 -13.12 -17.68
CA GLN A 54 6.32 -12.96 -19.03
C GLN A 54 6.67 -14.34 -19.57
N GLU A 55 6.10 -14.74 -20.71
CA GLU A 55 6.30 -16.06 -21.28
C GLU A 55 7.73 -16.26 -21.82
N GLU A 56 8.39 -15.20 -22.32
CA GLU A 56 9.74 -15.28 -22.89
C GLU A 56 10.61 -14.05 -22.57
N PRO A 57 11.75 -14.20 -21.85
CA PRO A 57 12.09 -15.39 -21.06
C PRO A 57 11.06 -15.60 -19.93
N ASN A 58 10.87 -16.84 -19.46
CA ASN A 58 9.95 -17.15 -18.36
C ASN A 58 10.39 -16.49 -17.04
N TYR A 59 9.82 -15.33 -16.71
CA TYR A 59 9.99 -14.69 -15.40
C TYR A 59 8.76 -13.87 -15.01
N PHE A 60 8.53 -13.75 -13.70
CA PHE A 60 7.47 -12.89 -13.18
C PHE A 60 7.94 -11.44 -13.08
N HIS A 61 7.10 -10.51 -13.52
CA HIS A 61 7.37 -9.09 -13.37
C HIS A 61 6.12 -8.32 -12.96
N HIS A 62 6.33 -7.16 -12.34
CA HIS A 62 5.27 -6.25 -11.91
C HIS A 62 5.05 -5.09 -12.90
N LYS A 63 5.96 -4.87 -13.86
CA LYS A 63 5.94 -3.69 -14.76
C LYS A 63 4.63 -3.53 -15.56
N THR A 64 4.04 -4.63 -15.99
CA THR A 64 2.72 -4.66 -16.65
C THR A 64 1.73 -5.50 -15.86
N GLY A 65 2.07 -5.84 -14.62
CA GLY A 65 1.18 -6.61 -13.75
C GLY A 65 -0.11 -5.83 -13.52
N PRO A 66 -1.20 -6.53 -13.15
CA PRO A 66 -2.44 -5.85 -12.80
C PRO A 66 -2.22 -4.90 -11.61
N PRO A 67 -3.14 -3.95 -11.38
CA PRO A 67 -3.14 -3.14 -10.17
C PRO A 67 -3.01 -4.01 -8.92
N GLY A 68 -2.39 -3.45 -7.88
CA GLY A 68 -2.30 -4.07 -6.57
C GLY A 68 -3.68 -4.29 -5.92
N LEU A 69 -3.65 -4.74 -4.67
CA LEU A 69 -4.83 -4.99 -3.86
C LEU A 69 -4.88 -3.98 -2.71
N LEU A 70 -6.07 -3.50 -2.38
CA LEU A 70 -6.36 -2.85 -1.11
C LEU A 70 -7.70 -3.36 -0.61
N ALA A 71 -7.71 -3.93 0.59
CA ALA A 71 -8.91 -4.27 1.35
C ALA A 71 -8.82 -3.61 2.73
N MET A 72 -9.93 -3.04 3.18
CA MET A 72 -10.03 -2.32 4.45
C MET A 72 -11.21 -2.85 5.24
N ILE A 73 -11.03 -3.05 6.54
CA ILE A 73 -12.07 -3.46 7.48
C ILE A 73 -11.87 -2.62 8.74
N GLY A 74 -12.95 -2.23 9.41
CA GLY A 74 -12.90 -1.50 10.66
C GLY A 74 -14.21 -0.78 10.99
N PRO A 75 -14.28 -0.11 12.16
CA PRO A 75 -15.53 0.41 12.74
C PRO A 75 -16.25 1.43 11.83
N ALA A 76 -15.49 2.20 11.04
CA ALA A 76 -16.03 3.23 10.17
C ALA A 76 -16.04 2.87 8.67
N ILE A 77 -15.50 1.71 8.30
CA ILE A 77 -15.33 1.33 6.89
C ILE A 77 -16.65 0.84 6.32
N VAL A 78 -17.06 1.40 5.17
CA VAL A 78 -18.29 0.94 4.50
C VAL A 78 -18.06 -0.42 3.85
N LYS A 79 -19.06 -1.30 3.98
CA LYS A 79 -19.08 -2.53 3.18
C LYS A 79 -19.35 -2.16 1.73
N GLN A 80 -18.32 -2.27 0.90
CA GLN A 80 -18.46 -2.02 -0.52
C GLN A 80 -19.19 -3.19 -1.18
N THR A 81 -20.32 -2.90 -1.83
CA THR A 81 -21.18 -3.92 -2.44
C THR A 81 -20.84 -4.19 -3.91
N SER A 82 -20.06 -3.33 -4.56
CA SER A 82 -19.61 -3.49 -5.96
C SER A 82 -18.56 -2.47 -6.38
N GLY A 83 -17.80 -2.80 -7.43
CA GLY A 83 -16.90 -1.89 -8.14
C GLY A 83 -15.48 -1.84 -7.58
N GLN A 84 -14.56 -1.28 -8.35
CA GLN A 84 -13.21 -0.94 -7.92
C GLN A 84 -13.17 0.54 -7.53
N VAL A 85 -12.51 0.86 -6.42
CA VAL A 85 -12.20 2.27 -6.08
C VAL A 85 -10.79 2.57 -6.59
N PRO A 86 -10.62 3.60 -7.44
CA PRO A 86 -9.28 4.04 -7.83
C PRO A 86 -8.51 4.53 -6.61
N ALA A 87 -7.40 3.85 -6.32
CA ALA A 87 -6.50 4.17 -5.22
C ALA A 87 -5.05 4.13 -5.72
N HIS A 88 -4.22 4.99 -5.13
CA HIS A 88 -2.77 5.00 -5.34
C HIS A 88 -2.05 4.56 -4.06
N ILE A 89 -0.84 4.03 -4.15
CA ILE A 89 -0.05 3.63 -2.97
C ILE A 89 0.18 4.81 -2.00
N PHE A 90 0.25 6.03 -2.53
CA PHE A 90 0.37 7.26 -1.72
C PHE A 90 -0.90 7.61 -0.95
N ASP A 91 -2.06 7.05 -1.29
CA ASP A 91 -3.32 7.29 -0.59
C ASP A 91 -3.41 6.51 0.75
N ILE A 92 -2.56 5.49 0.94
CA ILE A 92 -2.62 4.61 2.13
C ILE A 92 -2.31 5.40 3.41
N ALA A 93 -1.18 6.11 3.44
CA ALA A 93 -0.77 6.88 4.61
C ALA A 93 -1.80 7.95 5.04
N PRO A 94 -2.27 8.87 4.17
CA PRO A 94 -3.27 9.86 4.55
C PRO A 94 -4.61 9.21 4.96
N THR A 95 -4.98 8.08 4.35
CA THR A 95 -6.20 7.33 4.73
C THR A 95 -6.10 6.72 6.13
N LEU A 96 -4.94 6.13 6.48
CA LEU A 96 -4.70 5.59 7.82
C LEU A 96 -4.69 6.69 8.89
N LEU A 97 -4.05 7.83 8.61
CA LEU A 97 -4.07 8.98 9.53
C LEU A 97 -5.50 9.44 9.81
N TYR A 98 -6.31 9.57 8.75
CA TYR A 98 -7.72 9.94 8.90
C TYR A 98 -8.52 8.90 9.71
N ALA A 99 -8.31 7.59 9.46
CA ALA A 99 -8.95 6.52 10.25
C ALA A 99 -8.61 6.60 11.75
N LEU A 100 -7.39 7.02 12.07
CA LEU A 100 -6.88 7.18 13.43
C LEU A 100 -7.23 8.56 14.05
N GLY A 101 -7.94 9.43 13.33
CA GLY A 101 -8.26 10.78 13.79
C GLY A 101 -7.03 11.70 13.90
N LEU A 102 -5.97 11.41 13.15
CA LEU A 102 -4.75 12.21 13.07
C LEU A 102 -4.80 13.17 11.86
N PRO A 103 -4.16 14.34 11.96
CA PRO A 103 -4.15 15.29 10.86
C PRO A 103 -3.38 14.75 9.65
N VAL A 104 -3.82 15.13 8.46
CA VAL A 104 -3.18 14.76 7.19
C VAL A 104 -2.30 15.93 6.73
N ALA A 105 -1.04 15.66 6.41
CA ALA A 105 -0.16 16.73 5.97
C ALA A 105 -0.47 17.20 4.54
N GLU A 106 -0.25 18.48 4.28
CA GLU A 106 -0.47 19.10 2.96
C GLU A 106 0.59 18.70 1.93
N ASP A 107 1.78 18.35 2.38
CA ASP A 107 2.91 17.89 1.56
C ASP A 107 2.85 16.39 1.18
N MET A 108 1.83 15.65 1.65
CA MET A 108 1.61 14.26 1.24
C MET A 108 1.12 14.20 -0.22
N SER A 109 1.76 13.35 -1.03
CA SER A 109 1.41 13.20 -2.46
C SER A 109 0.07 12.48 -2.71
N GLY A 110 -0.47 11.79 -1.72
CA GLY A 110 -1.74 11.07 -1.83
C GLY A 110 -2.91 11.78 -1.17
N ARG A 111 -4.10 11.24 -1.38
CA ARG A 111 -5.36 11.74 -0.81
C ARG A 111 -5.97 10.73 0.17
N VAL A 112 -6.84 11.22 1.04
CA VAL A 112 -7.69 10.35 1.85
C VAL A 112 -8.71 9.66 0.94
N LEU A 113 -8.84 8.33 1.04
CA LEU A 113 -9.89 7.54 0.41
C LEU A 113 -11.22 7.71 1.18
N VAL A 114 -11.76 8.92 1.17
CA VAL A 114 -12.94 9.32 1.96
C VAL A 114 -14.18 8.48 1.68
N ASP A 115 -14.32 7.96 0.46
CA ASP A 115 -15.47 7.13 0.06
C ASP A 115 -15.46 5.76 0.75
N GLY A 116 -14.32 5.34 1.32
CA GLY A 116 -14.20 4.14 2.14
C GLY A 116 -14.83 4.28 3.53
N PHE A 117 -15.18 5.50 3.97
CA PHE A 117 -15.73 5.75 5.30
C PHE A 117 -17.23 6.06 5.27
N SER A 118 -17.92 5.62 6.33
CA SER A 118 -19.36 5.85 6.50
C SER A 118 -19.71 7.33 6.57
N ALA A 119 -20.94 7.69 6.19
CA ALA A 119 -21.42 9.06 6.28
C ALA A 119 -21.35 9.61 7.71
N ALA A 120 -21.74 8.80 8.70
CA ALA A 120 -21.69 9.17 10.11
C ALA A 120 -20.26 9.45 10.60
N PHE A 121 -19.28 8.68 10.15
CA PHE A 121 -17.87 8.94 10.48
C PHE A 121 -17.40 10.27 9.88
N LYS A 122 -17.72 10.52 8.61
CA LYS A 122 -17.34 11.75 7.91
C LYS A 122 -17.98 13.01 8.49
N GLU A 123 -19.20 12.91 9.00
CA GLU A 123 -19.88 14.03 9.67
C GLU A 123 -19.23 14.34 11.03
N ARG A 124 -18.79 13.30 11.74
CA ARG A 124 -18.17 13.45 13.06
C ARG A 124 -16.69 13.85 13.01
N TYR A 125 -15.96 13.38 12.01
CA TYR A 125 -14.52 13.55 11.88
C TYR A 125 -14.20 14.20 10.55
N ALA A 126 -13.92 15.51 10.57
CA ALA A 126 -13.39 16.22 9.42
C ALA A 126 -11.93 15.79 9.16
N VAL A 127 -11.48 15.86 7.90
CA VAL A 127 -10.07 15.67 7.58
C VAL A 127 -9.30 16.89 8.05
N GLU A 128 -8.66 16.78 9.21
CA GLU A 128 -7.77 17.82 9.72
C GLU A 128 -6.49 17.90 8.89
N LYS A 129 -5.93 19.11 8.76
CA LYS A 129 -4.75 19.40 7.96
C LYS A 129 -3.66 20.06 8.79
N ILE A 130 -2.41 19.69 8.49
CA ILE A 130 -1.20 20.38 8.96
C ILE A 130 -0.29 20.65 7.75
N ALA A 131 0.61 21.62 7.84
CA ALA A 131 1.54 21.92 6.76
C ALA A 131 2.45 20.72 6.45
N SER A 132 3.20 20.23 7.44
CA SER A 132 4.06 19.05 7.33
C SER A 132 4.32 18.40 8.69
N TYR A 133 4.52 17.09 8.70
CA TYR A 133 4.99 16.37 9.90
C TYR A 133 6.48 16.66 10.22
N ASP A 134 7.27 17.12 9.25
CA ASP A 134 8.69 17.45 9.47
C ASP A 134 8.85 18.75 10.28
N GLU A 135 7.94 19.70 10.14
CA GLU A 135 7.91 20.93 10.95
C GLU A 135 7.54 20.67 12.42
N LEU A 136 6.73 19.65 12.68
CA LEU A 136 6.42 19.23 14.05
C LEU A 136 7.63 18.57 14.74
N ARG A 137 8.53 17.97 13.96
CA ARG A 137 9.78 17.37 14.46
C ARG A 137 10.80 18.43 14.86
N SER A 138 10.92 19.52 14.11
CA SER A 138 11.89 20.59 14.40
C SER A 138 11.61 21.30 15.73
N GLY A 139 10.36 21.28 16.22
CA GLY A 139 9.99 21.79 17.56
C GLY A 139 10.40 20.91 18.75
N ARG A 140 10.70 19.62 18.55
CA ARG A 140 11.12 18.69 19.63
C ARG A 140 12.64 18.49 19.73
N HIS A 141 13.41 19.03 18.80
CA HIS A 141 14.87 18.99 18.83
C HIS A 141 15.48 20.28 19.40
N GLN A 142 15.22 20.59 20.69
CA GLN A 142 16.11 21.46 21.49
C GLN A 142 17.13 20.68 22.35
N GLY A 143 17.28 19.36 22.16
CA GLY A 143 18.12 18.51 23.02
C GLY A 143 19.12 17.56 22.33
N GLY A 144 19.29 17.60 21.01
CA GLY A 144 20.24 16.72 20.34
C GLY A 144 20.35 17.03 18.86
N GLN A 145 21.52 17.49 18.44
CA GLN A 145 21.86 17.81 17.06
C GLN A 145 21.72 16.56 16.19
N MET A 146 20.72 16.55 15.30
CA MET A 146 20.79 15.83 14.04
C MET A 146 20.51 16.85 12.96
N GLN A 147 21.55 17.25 12.22
CA GLN A 147 21.41 18.12 11.05
C GLN A 147 20.63 17.35 9.99
N VAL A 148 19.35 17.66 9.84
CA VAL A 148 18.60 17.29 8.64
C VAL A 148 18.92 18.37 7.61
N ALA A 149 19.77 18.02 6.65
CA ALA A 149 20.07 18.89 5.52
C ALA A 149 18.81 19.01 4.66
N SER A 150 18.19 20.19 4.71
CA SER A 150 17.22 20.64 3.72
C SER A 150 17.92 20.90 2.38
N ASP A 151 17.16 20.72 1.31
CA ASP A 151 17.46 20.98 -0.10
C ASP A 151 18.05 19.80 -0.89
N GLY A 152 17.23 19.33 -1.84
CA GLY A 152 17.57 18.51 -3.00
C GLY A 152 18.56 17.39 -2.74
N ALA A 153 18.04 16.17 -2.48
CA ALA A 153 18.78 14.90 -2.34
C ALA A 153 20.30 15.12 -2.27
N SER A 154 20.81 15.37 -1.06
CA SER A 154 22.25 15.58 -0.81
C SER A 154 23.06 14.70 -1.74
N GLN A 155 24.10 15.22 -2.40
CA GLN A 155 24.93 14.40 -3.29
C GLN A 155 25.39 13.09 -2.61
N SER A 156 25.49 13.08 -1.27
CA SER A 156 25.74 11.88 -0.47
C SER A 156 24.57 10.87 -0.40
N ALA A 157 23.32 11.33 -0.43
CA ALA A 157 22.12 10.50 -0.53
C ALA A 157 21.98 9.92 -1.94
N VAL A 158 22.20 10.73 -2.98
CA VAL A 158 22.21 10.26 -4.37
C VAL A 158 23.34 9.26 -4.62
N GLN A 159 24.56 9.53 -4.12
CA GLN A 159 25.68 8.59 -4.22
C GLN A 159 25.42 7.28 -3.47
N ARG A 160 24.74 7.32 -2.32
CA ARG A 160 24.31 6.10 -1.61
C ARG A 160 23.30 5.30 -2.42
N LEU A 161 22.32 5.97 -3.04
CA LEU A 161 21.35 5.31 -3.91
C LEU A 161 22.01 4.72 -5.16
N LYS A 162 23.01 5.39 -5.75
CA LYS A 162 23.84 4.85 -6.85
C LYS A 162 24.68 3.65 -6.43
N ALA A 163 25.34 3.72 -5.27
CA ALA A 163 26.13 2.61 -4.72
C ALA A 163 25.28 1.38 -4.40
N LEU A 164 24.01 1.59 -4.07
CA LEU A 164 23.02 0.53 -3.82
C LEU A 164 22.27 0.09 -5.09
N GLY A 165 22.54 0.71 -6.25
CA GLY A 165 21.96 0.33 -7.55
C GLY A 165 20.52 0.82 -7.81
N TYR A 166 20.01 1.77 -7.03
CA TYR A 166 18.65 2.30 -7.19
C TYR A 166 18.53 3.41 -8.25
N ILE A 167 19.64 4.01 -8.66
CA ILE A 167 19.70 5.10 -9.65
C ILE A 167 20.95 4.88 -10.52
N GLU A 168 20.84 5.07 -11.84
CA GLU A 168 21.99 5.06 -12.78
C GLU A 168 22.78 6.39 -12.78
#